data_AF-A0A7S2VJ65-F1
#
_entry.id   AF-A0A7S2VJ65-F1
#
_cell.length_a   1.000
_cell.length_b   1.000
_cell.length_c   1.000
_cell.angle_alpha   90.00
_cell.angle_beta   90.00
_cell.angle_gamma   90.00
#
_symmetry.space_group_name_H-M   'P 1'
#
loop_
_entity.id
_entity.type
_entity.pdbx_description
1 polymer ?
#
loop_
_entity_poly.entity_id
_entity_poly.type
_entity_poly.pdbx_seq_one_letter_code
_entity_poly.pdbx_strand_id
1 'polypeptide(L)'
;ATVPAPREIPATLVRRLEEIAAANAGQVPLHGRLFAQWLHHLYPRECPFPQLFGTTQPTTPKEFRKQTGKEALAVESGMREHITNARNSSASAGHARSSAPVSVGGMDDTDNETCAVMPWSAQEELFVRGRTPEPADALRFGGWGGRIAFAAL
;
A
#
# COMPACT_ATOMS: atom_id res chain seq x y z
N ALA A 1 -11.25 14.24 -12.53
CA ALA A 1 -12.19 14.05 -11.40
C ALA A 1 -11.43 13.28 -10.33
N THR A 2 -11.22 13.88 -9.16
CA THR A 2 -10.56 13.20 -8.04
C THR A 2 -11.61 12.35 -7.33
N VAL A 3 -11.30 11.09 -7.05
CA VAL A 3 -12.23 10.19 -6.36
C VAL A 3 -12.35 10.69 -4.91
N PRO A 4 -13.54 10.66 -4.26
CA PRO A 4 -13.61 11.01 -2.84
C PRO A 4 -12.66 10.11 -2.05
N ALA A 5 -11.71 10.74 -1.36
CA ALA A 5 -10.76 10.06 -0.52
C ALA A 5 -11.49 9.23 0.56
N PRO A 6 -10.91 8.09 0.99
CA PRO A 6 -11.41 7.40 2.17
C PRO A 6 -11.50 8.40 3.32
N ARG A 7 -12.69 8.57 3.91
CA ARG A 7 -12.91 9.50 5.02
C ARG A 7 -12.20 9.06 6.30
N GLU A 8 -11.79 7.79 6.36
CA GLU A 8 -11.11 7.18 7.49
C GLU A 8 -9.91 6.36 6.99
N ILE A 9 -8.76 6.53 7.66
CA ILE A 9 -7.53 5.81 7.38
C ILE A 9 -7.52 4.56 8.27
N PRO A 10 -7.36 3.34 7.73
CA PRO A 10 -7.24 2.11 8.52
C PRO A 10 -6.12 2.19 9.56
N ALA A 11 -6.37 1.66 10.76
CA ALA A 11 -5.37 1.65 11.86
C ALA A 11 -4.04 0.99 11.47
N THR A 12 -4.07 -0.03 10.60
CA THR A 12 -2.86 -0.67 10.07
C THR A 12 -2.01 0.30 9.24
N LEU A 13 -2.63 1.15 8.42
CA LEU A 13 -1.95 2.18 7.62
C LEU A 13 -1.42 3.32 8.49
N VAL A 14 -2.10 3.66 9.59
CA VAL A 14 -1.57 4.60 10.59
C VAL A 14 -0.31 4.05 11.22
N ARG A 15 -0.33 2.80 11.69
CA ARG A 15 0.85 2.12 12.25
C ARG A 15 2.02 2.08 11.24
N ARG A 16 1.74 1.86 9.95
CA ARG A 16 2.79 1.90 8.91
C ARG A 16 3.42 3.29 8.76
N LEU A 17 2.66 4.37 8.86
CA LEU A 17 3.24 5.72 8.86
C LEU A 17 4.13 5.97 10.08
N GLU A 18 3.70 5.50 11.26
CA GLU A 18 4.49 5.58 12.49
C GLU A 18 5.80 4.80 12.37
N GLU A 19 5.77 3.59 11.79
CA GLU A 19 6.97 2.79 11.51
C GLU A 19 7.95 3.53 10.57
N ILE A 20 7.43 4.16 9.50
CA ILE A 20 8.25 4.97 8.59
C ILE A 20 8.87 6.15 9.33
N ALA A 21 8.09 6.86 10.14
CA ALA A 21 8.58 8.00 10.92
C ALA A 21 9.66 7.59 11.93
N ALA A 22 9.45 6.48 12.64
CA ALA A 22 10.40 5.93 13.60
C ALA A 22 11.76 5.60 12.93
N ALA A 23 11.73 5.06 11.72
CA ALA A 23 12.94 4.77 10.94
C ALA A 23 13.65 6.02 10.39
N ASN A 24 12.99 7.18 10.40
CA ASN A 24 13.45 8.41 9.76
C ASN A 24 13.41 9.62 10.72
N ALA A 25 13.87 9.43 11.95
CA ALA A 25 14.01 10.49 12.97
C ALA A 25 12.70 11.28 13.24
N GLY A 26 11.57 10.58 13.22
CA GLY A 26 10.23 11.16 13.42
C GLY A 26 9.64 11.84 12.19
N GLN A 27 10.31 11.78 11.03
CA GLN A 27 9.82 12.38 9.78
C GLN A 27 9.40 11.30 8.78
N VAL A 28 8.39 11.60 7.95
CA VAL A 28 8.00 10.72 6.85
C VAL A 28 8.59 11.26 5.55
N PRO A 29 9.53 10.56 4.90
CA PRO A 29 10.09 11.01 3.64
C PRO A 29 9.03 10.98 2.52
N LEU A 30 8.53 12.15 2.11
CA LEU A 30 7.47 12.25 1.11
C LEU A 30 7.86 11.69 -0.27
N HIS A 31 9.17 11.69 -0.58
CA HIS A 31 9.72 11.10 -1.80
C HIS A 31 10.34 9.71 -1.57
N GLY A 32 10.06 9.09 -0.42
CA GLY A 32 10.49 7.73 -0.11
C GLY A 32 9.56 6.67 -0.69
N ARG A 33 10.11 5.48 -0.93
CA ARG A 33 9.36 4.33 -1.44
C ARG A 33 8.27 3.89 -0.48
N LEU A 34 8.52 3.88 0.84
CA LEU A 34 7.51 3.41 1.80
C LEU A 34 6.32 4.36 1.91
N PHE A 35 6.52 5.67 1.81
CA PHE A 35 5.40 6.62 1.77
C PHE A 35 4.57 6.47 0.48
N ALA A 36 5.23 6.24 -0.66
CA ALA A 36 4.52 5.90 -1.90
C ALA A 36 3.74 4.57 -1.75
N GLN A 37 4.28 3.60 -1.00
CA GLN A 37 3.61 2.32 -0.78
C GLN A 37 2.38 2.52 0.09
N TRP A 38 2.49 3.35 1.11
CA TRP A 38 1.36 3.77 1.94
C TRP A 38 0.26 4.45 1.10
N LEU A 39 0.64 5.40 0.24
CA LEU A 39 -0.30 6.08 -0.68
C LEU A 39 -0.98 5.10 -1.64
N HIS A 40 -0.25 4.13 -2.20
CA HIS A 40 -0.85 3.10 -3.06
C HIS A 40 -1.95 2.32 -2.34
N HIS A 41 -1.73 1.93 -1.09
CA HIS A 41 -2.73 1.19 -0.32
C HIS A 41 -3.94 2.05 0.07
N LEU A 42 -3.75 3.37 0.25
CA LEU A 42 -4.84 4.30 0.53
C LEU A 42 -5.60 4.74 -0.74
N TYR A 43 -4.89 4.87 -1.87
CA TYR A 43 -5.41 5.34 -3.16
C TYR A 43 -4.95 4.47 -4.35
N PRO A 44 -5.39 3.19 -4.45
CA PRO A 44 -4.85 2.25 -5.45
C PRO A 44 -5.08 2.64 -6.91
N ARG A 45 -6.06 3.51 -7.16
CA ARG A 45 -6.43 3.99 -8.51
C ARG A 45 -5.68 5.25 -8.94
N GLU A 46 -5.15 6.00 -7.98
CA GLU A 46 -4.47 7.27 -8.22
C GLU A 46 -2.95 7.14 -8.06
N CYS A 47 -2.52 6.20 -7.22
CA CYS A 47 -1.12 5.96 -6.92
C CYS A 47 -0.67 4.59 -7.43
N PRO A 48 0.34 4.51 -8.33
CA PRO A 48 0.91 3.23 -8.76
C PRO A 48 1.68 2.54 -7.62
N PHE A 49 1.75 1.21 -7.65
CA PHE A 49 2.51 0.45 -6.64
C PHE A 49 4.01 0.71 -6.79
N PRO A 50 4.74 1.10 -5.73
CA PRO A 50 6.17 1.37 -5.82
C PRO A 50 6.98 0.07 -5.70
N GLN A 51 7.37 -0.45 -6.86
CA GLN A 51 8.30 -1.57 -6.96
C GLN A 51 9.69 -1.15 -6.46
N LEU A 52 10.43 -2.11 -5.88
CA LEU A 52 11.83 -1.92 -5.52
C LEU A 52 12.69 -1.84 -6.79
N PHE A 53 13.75 -1.02 -6.77
CA PHE A 53 14.65 -0.98 -7.92
C PHE A 53 15.30 -2.34 -8.14
N GLY A 54 15.31 -2.79 -9.40
CA GLY A 54 15.88 -4.07 -9.79
C GLY A 54 15.01 -5.31 -9.51
N THR A 55 13.83 -5.18 -8.90
CA THR A 55 12.92 -6.33 -8.73
C THR A 55 12.00 -6.56 -9.92
N THR A 56 11.90 -5.59 -10.84
CA THR A 56 11.10 -5.72 -12.06
C THR A 56 11.99 -6.08 -13.24
N GLN A 57 11.50 -6.98 -14.09
CA GLN A 57 12.11 -7.33 -15.36
C GLN A 57 11.21 -6.86 -16.51
N PRO A 58 11.25 -5.57 -16.88
CA PRO A 58 10.48 -5.08 -18.02
C PRO A 58 11.02 -5.75 -19.29
N THR A 59 10.16 -6.50 -19.99
CA THR A 59 10.49 -7.14 -21.26
C THR A 59 9.76 -6.44 -22.39
N THR A 60 10.45 -6.29 -23.54
CA THR A 60 9.80 -5.74 -24.74
C THR A 60 8.96 -6.83 -25.42
N PRO A 61 7.94 -6.49 -26.22
CA PRO A 61 7.16 -7.49 -26.97
C PRO A 61 8.03 -8.42 -27.83
N LYS A 62 9.08 -7.88 -28.46
CA LYS A 62 10.04 -8.65 -29.26
C LYS A 62 10.83 -9.63 -28.40
N GLU A 63 11.28 -9.17 -27.24
CA GLU A 63 12.04 -10.00 -26.29
C GLU A 63 11.16 -11.09 -25.67
N PHE A 64 9.92 -10.76 -25.30
CA PHE A 64 8.92 -11.72 -24.82
C PHE A 64 8.68 -12.84 -25.84
N ARG A 65 8.50 -12.50 -27.12
CA ARG A 65 8.34 -13.50 -28.18
C ARG A 65 9.57 -14.38 -28.34
N LYS A 66 10.76 -13.79 -28.29
CA LYS A 66 12.02 -14.54 -28.37
C LYS A 66 12.17 -15.52 -27.20
N GLN A 67 11.78 -15.11 -25.99
CA GLN A 67 11.92 -15.92 -24.77
C GLN A 67 10.85 -17.02 -24.64
N THR A 68 9.60 -16.71 -25.00
CA THR A 68 8.46 -17.61 -24.76
C THR A 68 7.98 -18.34 -26.01
N GLY A 69 8.39 -17.89 -27.20
CA GLY A 69 7.86 -18.34 -28.48
C GLY A 69 6.42 -17.88 -28.77
N LYS A 70 5.80 -17.11 -27.87
CA LYS A 70 4.42 -16.63 -28.00
C LYS A 70 4.38 -15.21 -28.53
N GLU A 71 3.35 -14.90 -29.33
CA GLU A 71 3.10 -13.51 -29.72
C GLU A 71 2.66 -12.69 -28.49
N ALA A 72 3.16 -11.46 -28.39
CA ALA A 72 2.80 -10.54 -27.32
C ALA A 72 1.37 -9.97 -27.48
N LEU A 73 0.79 -10.09 -28.69
CA LEU A 73 -0.57 -9.68 -28.98
C LEU A 73 -1.52 -10.84 -28.76
N ALA A 74 -2.48 -10.65 -27.85
CA ALA A 74 -3.54 -11.63 -27.63
C ALA A 74 -4.54 -11.62 -28.81
N VAL A 75 -4.96 -12.80 -29.25
CA VAL A 75 -6.03 -12.96 -30.24
C VAL A 75 -7.38 -12.76 -29.55
N GLU A 76 -8.39 -12.31 -30.30
CA GLU A 76 -9.73 -12.01 -29.80
C GLU A 76 -10.37 -13.18 -29.02
N SER A 77 -10.18 -14.41 -29.49
CA SER A 77 -10.65 -15.62 -28.78
C SER A 77 -10.01 -15.76 -27.39
N GLY A 78 -8.70 -15.53 -27.28
CA GLY A 78 -7.99 -15.56 -26.00
C GLY A 78 -8.46 -14.44 -25.06
N MET A 79 -8.69 -13.24 -25.58
CA MET A 79 -9.26 -12.13 -24.78
C MET A 79 -10.66 -12.48 -24.25
N ARG A 80 -11.52 -13.10 -25.07
CA ARG A 80 -12.86 -13.54 -24.64
C ARG A 80 -12.79 -14.61 -23.56
N GLU A 81 -11.89 -15.58 -23.70
CA GLU A 81 -11.68 -16.64 -22.70
C GLU A 81 -11.25 -16.08 -21.35
N HIS A 82 -10.35 -15.10 -21.32
CA HIS A 82 -9.95 -14.44 -20.06
C HIS A 82 -11.15 -13.77 -19.36
N ILE A 83 -12.06 -13.13 -20.12
CA ILE A 83 -13.26 -12.51 -19.57
C ILE A 83 -14.21 -13.58 -18.99
N THR A 84 -14.42 -14.69 -19.70
CA THR A 84 -15.30 -15.76 -19.21
C THR A 84 -14.72 -16.43 -17.97
N ASN A 85 -13.43 -16.68 -17.93
CA ASN A 85 -12.75 -17.29 -16.78
C ASN A 85 -12.84 -16.39 -15.55
N ALA A 86 -12.61 -15.08 -15.70
CA ALA A 86 -12.75 -14.12 -14.59
C ALA A 86 -14.17 -14.11 -14.00
N ARG A 87 -15.20 -14.15 -14.86
CA ARG A 87 -16.61 -14.23 -14.42
C ARG A 87 -16.87 -15.53 -13.65
N ASN A 88 -16.34 -16.66 -14.13
CA ASN A 88 -16.52 -17.96 -13.49
C ASN A 88 -15.82 -18.02 -12.12
N SER A 89 -14.61 -17.47 -12.00
CA SER A 89 -13.88 -17.39 -10.72
C SER A 89 -14.59 -16.52 -9.68
N SER A 90 -15.27 -15.45 -10.13
CA SER A 90 -16.10 -14.61 -9.24
C SER A 90 -17.44 -15.26 -8.85
N ALA A 91 -17.94 -16.19 -9.67
CA ALA A 91 -19.18 -16.91 -9.40
C ALA A 91 -19.00 -18.06 -8.40
N SER A 92 -17.79 -18.62 -8.30
CA SER A 92 -17.45 -19.66 -7.32
C SER A 92 -17.08 -19.12 -5.93
N ALA A 93 -16.81 -17.82 -5.79
CA ALA A 93 -16.58 -17.16 -4.51
C ALA A 93 -17.83 -16.37 -4.12
N GLY A 94 -18.80 -17.05 -3.50
CA GLY A 94 -20.04 -16.45 -2.99
C GLY A 94 -19.78 -15.41 -1.89
N HIS A 95 -19.40 -14.18 -2.26
CA HIS A 95 -19.62 -13.00 -1.44
C HIS A 95 -20.98 -12.42 -1.85
N ALA A 96 -22.03 -12.90 -1.19
CA ALA A 96 -23.35 -12.32 -1.30
C ALA A 96 -23.27 -10.83 -0.96
N ARG A 97 -23.48 -9.97 -1.96
CA ARG A 97 -23.84 -8.57 -1.73
C ARG A 97 -25.24 -8.55 -1.14
N SER A 98 -25.33 -8.72 0.18
CA SER A 98 -26.54 -8.46 0.95
C SER A 98 -26.75 -6.96 1.02
N SER A 99 -27.75 -6.45 0.30
CA SER A 99 -28.26 -5.08 0.45
C SER A 99 -29.16 -4.97 1.69
N ALA A 100 -28.67 -5.39 2.85
CA ALA A 100 -29.31 -5.14 4.14
C ALA A 100 -28.49 -4.11 4.93
N PRO A 101 -29.13 -3.16 5.64
CA PRO A 101 -28.41 -2.26 6.54
C PRO A 101 -27.78 -3.11 7.65
N VAL A 102 -26.45 -3.12 7.71
CA VAL A 102 -25.72 -3.72 8.83
C VAL A 102 -26.01 -2.86 10.06
N SER A 103 -26.84 -3.39 10.95
CA SER A 103 -26.90 -2.91 12.33
C SER A 103 -25.59 -3.31 12.99
N VAL A 104 -24.72 -2.33 13.23
CA VAL A 104 -23.53 -2.51 14.06
C VAL A 104 -24.00 -2.66 15.51
N GLY A 105 -24.28 -3.91 15.89
CA GLY A 105 -24.34 -4.34 17.28
C GLY A 105 -22.93 -4.62 17.78
N GLY A 106 -22.61 -4.14 18.98
CA GLY A 106 -21.28 -4.23 19.59
C GLY A 106 -20.90 -5.61 20.13
N MET A 107 -19.72 -5.62 20.77
CA MET A 107 -18.93 -6.74 21.31
C MET A 107 -18.18 -7.53 20.22
N ASP A 108 -16.87 -7.75 20.27
CA ASP A 108 -15.98 -8.06 21.39
C ASP A 108 -14.51 -7.70 21.04
N ASP A 109 -13.73 -7.30 22.05
CA ASP A 109 -12.29 -7.07 21.97
C ASP A 109 -11.56 -8.42 21.86
N THR A 110 -11.22 -8.88 20.66
CA THR A 110 -10.14 -9.87 20.47
C THR A 110 -9.63 -9.87 19.03
N ASP A 111 -8.34 -9.52 18.88
CA ASP A 111 -7.41 -9.92 17.81
C ASP A 111 -8.01 -10.37 16.47
N ASN A 112 -8.53 -9.42 15.67
CA ASN A 112 -8.91 -9.70 14.29
C ASN A 112 -7.66 -9.87 13.40
N GLU A 113 -7.08 -11.05 13.46
CA GLU A 113 -6.23 -11.67 12.46
C GLU A 113 -7.05 -12.06 11.21
N THR A 114 -7.78 -11.09 10.67
CA THR A 114 -7.96 -10.93 9.23
C THR A 114 -7.53 -9.51 8.85
N CYS A 115 -6.30 -9.17 9.22
CA CYS A 115 -5.51 -8.28 8.38
C CYS A 115 -5.47 -8.94 7.00
N ALA A 116 -6.30 -8.47 6.06
CA ALA A 116 -6.08 -8.73 4.64
C ALA A 116 -4.57 -8.65 4.43
N VAL A 117 -3.95 -9.75 3.99
CA VAL A 117 -2.49 -9.89 3.85
C VAL A 117 -2.04 -8.78 2.90
N MET A 118 -1.73 -7.62 3.48
CA MET A 118 -1.35 -6.44 2.74
C MET A 118 0.07 -6.71 2.28
N PRO A 119 0.35 -6.75 0.97
CA PRO A 119 1.69 -6.98 0.45
C PRO A 119 2.56 -5.76 0.75
N TRP A 120 3.09 -5.74 1.98
CA TRP A 120 3.96 -4.72 2.52
C TRP A 120 5.41 -5.20 2.49
N SER A 121 6.31 -4.36 1.99
CA SER A 121 7.75 -4.60 2.02
C SER A 121 8.41 -3.45 2.77
N ALA A 122 9.19 -3.74 3.80
CA ALA A 122 9.79 -2.71 4.67
C ALA A 122 11.07 -2.07 4.11
N GLN A 123 11.54 -2.50 2.93
CA GLN A 123 12.82 -2.07 2.37
C GLN A 123 12.74 -0.63 1.83
N GLU A 124 13.30 0.37 2.50
CA GLU A 124 13.20 1.78 2.07
C GLU A 124 14.16 2.11 0.90
N GLU A 125 13.74 3.03 0.02
CA GLU A 125 14.59 3.65 -1.01
C GLU A 125 14.37 5.16 -1.00
N LEU A 126 15.42 5.92 -0.64
CA LEU A 126 15.39 7.38 -0.57
C LEU A 126 16.25 7.99 -1.67
N PHE A 127 15.62 8.72 -2.59
CA PHE A 127 16.32 9.50 -3.61
C PHE A 127 16.95 10.78 -3.07
N VAL A 128 16.32 11.36 -2.06
CA VAL A 128 16.82 12.53 -1.33
C VAL A 128 16.74 12.19 0.14
N ARG A 129 17.89 12.08 0.81
CA ARG A 129 17.91 12.00 2.27
C ARG A 129 17.60 13.39 2.82
N GLY A 130 16.52 13.49 3.59
CA GLY A 130 16.23 14.68 4.37
C GLY A 130 17.38 14.97 5.33
N ARG A 131 17.62 16.26 5.61
CA ARG A 131 18.58 16.67 6.64
C ARG A 131 18.10 16.11 7.97
N THR A 132 18.98 15.44 8.72
CA THR A 132 18.69 15.14 10.13
C THR A 132 18.51 16.47 10.86
N PRO A 133 17.39 16.71 11.54
CA PRO A 133 17.24 17.91 12.35
C PRO A 133 18.33 17.89 13.43
N GLU A 134 19.10 18.98 13.51
CA GLU A 134 20.00 19.21 14.64
C GLU A 134 19.14 19.32 15.92
N PRO A 135 19.67 19.01 17.11
CA PRO A 135 18.94 19.13 18.38
C PRO A 135 18.31 20.52 18.59
N ALA A 136 18.81 21.57 17.93
CA ALA A 136 18.23 22.92 17.93
C ALA A 136 16.88 23.03 17.19
N ASP A 137 16.63 22.20 16.18
CA ASP A 137 15.41 22.22 15.36
C ASP A 137 14.23 21.49 16.04
N ALA A 138 14.52 20.60 16.98
CA ALA A 138 13.52 19.87 17.77
C ALA A 138 12.64 20.79 18.65
N LEU A 139 13.10 22.02 18.91
CA LEU A 139 12.36 23.02 19.68
C LEU A 139 11.33 23.81 18.86
N ARG A 140 11.31 23.69 17.52
CA ARG A 140 10.41 24.48 16.65
C ARG A 140 9.12 23.77 16.24
N PHE A 141 9.06 22.44 16.29
CA PHE A 141 7.83 21.68 16.04
C PHE A 141 7.17 21.25 17.36
N GLY A 142 6.96 22.23 18.23
CA GLY A 142 6.13 22.07 19.43
C GLY A 142 4.66 22.05 19.01
N GLY A 143 4.13 20.86 18.77
CA GLY A 143 2.69 20.70 18.54
C GLY A 143 2.35 19.44 17.78
N TRP A 144 2.57 18.28 18.39
CA TRP A 144 1.58 17.20 18.52
C TRP A 144 1.90 16.47 19.82
N GLY A 145 0.86 16.28 20.64
CA GLY A 145 0.98 15.97 22.06
C GLY A 145 1.63 14.62 22.34
N GLY A 146 2.70 14.67 23.14
CA GLY A 146 2.70 13.96 24.41
C GLY A 146 3.26 12.53 24.43
N ARG A 147 4.51 12.47 24.93
CA ARG A 147 5.10 11.44 25.82
C ARG A 147 5.50 10.11 25.17
N ILE A 148 6.79 9.97 24.85
CA ILE A 148 7.59 8.86 25.42
C ILE A 148 8.90 9.44 25.94
N ALA A 149 9.00 9.50 27.27
CA ALA A 149 10.27 9.54 27.97
C ALA A 149 10.67 8.10 28.26
N PHE A 150 11.86 7.71 27.85
CA PHE A 150 12.63 6.72 28.60
C PHE A 150 14.07 7.18 28.66
N ALA A 151 14.40 7.83 29.77
CA ALA A 151 15.73 7.78 30.32
C ALA A 151 15.84 6.45 31.08
N ALA A 152 16.86 5.66 30.78
CA ALA A 152 17.41 4.66 31.68
C ALA A 152 18.91 4.57 31.43
N LEU A 153 19.63 4.46 32.55
CA LEU A 153 21.07 4.65 32.76
C LEU A 153 22.00 3.96 31.75
#